data_AF-A0A961GYY0-F1
#
_entry.id   AF-A0A961GYY0-F1
#
_cell.length_a   1.000
_cell.length_b   1.000
_cell.length_c   1.000
_cell.angle_alpha   90.00
_cell.angle_beta   90.00
_cell.angle_gamma   90.00
#
_symmetry.space_group_name_H-M   'P 1'
#
loop_
_entity.id
_entity.type
_entity.pdbx_description
1 polymer ?
#
loop_
_entity_poly.entity_id
_entity_poly.type
_entity_poly.pdbx_seq_one_letter_code
_entity_poly.pdbx_strand_id
1 'polypeptide(L)' 'THHVEEIPPGFTHVLLLRGGRVQAAGPIDETMTAENLELAFGMPFELTRHEGRFAAVARA' A
#
# COMPACT_ATOMS: atom_id res chain seq x y z
N THR A 1 -5.12 4.41 7.05
CA THR A 1 -3.86 4.39 7.82
C THR A 1 -2.71 4.84 6.92
N HIS A 2 -1.59 5.27 7.49
CA HIS A 2 -0.34 5.56 6.78
C HIS A 2 0.71 4.43 6.93
N HIS A 3 0.39 3.40 7.72
CA HIS A 3 1.22 2.24 7.99
C HIS A 3 0.52 0.98 7.43
N VAL A 4 1.15 0.26 6.50
CA VAL A 4 0.54 -0.91 5.85
C VAL A 4 0.39 -2.09 6.81
N GLU A 5 1.23 -2.15 7.85
CA GLU A 5 1.22 -3.15 8.91
C GLU A 5 -0.05 -3.09 9.78
N GLU A 6 -0.73 -1.94 9.80
CA GLU A 6 -1.99 -1.77 10.52
C GLU A 6 -3.18 -2.41 9.80
N ILE A 7 -3.02 -2.82 8.54
CA ILE A 7 -4.09 -3.46 7.77
C ILE A 7 -4.33 -4.88 8.32
N PRO A 8 -5.51 -5.17 8.91
CA PRO A 8 -5.84 -6.52 9.36
C PRO A 8 -6.12 -7.47 8.19
N PRO A 9 -5.91 -8.79 8.37
CA PRO A 9 -6.42 -9.78 7.44
C PRO A 9 -7.94 -9.64 7.24
N GLY A 10 -8.41 -9.87 6.01
CA GLY A 10 -9.84 -9.83 5.65
C GLY A 10 -10.29 -8.54 4.96
N PHE A 11 -9.46 -7.50 4.92
CA PHE A 11 -9.69 -6.36 4.03
C PHE A 11 -9.55 -6.82 2.58
N THR A 12 -10.50 -6.43 1.72
CA THR A 12 -10.56 -6.89 0.33
C THR A 12 -10.21 -5.80 -0.68
N HIS A 13 -10.30 -4.53 -0.28
CA HIS A 13 -10.08 -3.38 -1.16
C HIS A 13 -9.28 -2.30 -0.44
N VAL A 14 -8.55 -1.50 -1.22
CA VAL A 14 -7.80 -0.33 -0.73
C VAL A 14 -8.02 0.87 -1.62
N LEU A 15 -7.88 2.05 -1.01
CA LEU A 15 -7.85 3.34 -1.67
C LEU A 15 -6.56 4.05 -1.25
N LEU A 16 -5.68 4.32 -2.21
CA LEU A 16 -4.45 5.05 -2.00
C LEU A 16 -4.65 6.52 -2.38
N LEU A 17 -4.31 7.41 -1.45
CA LEU A 17 -4.52 8.85 -1.59
C LEU A 17 -3.21 9.61 -1.41
N ARG A 18 -3.05 10.68 -2.18
CA ARG A 18 -2.00 11.69 -1.99
C ARG A 18 -2.55 13.07 -2.31
N GLY A 19 -2.38 14.03 -1.41
CA GLY A 19 -2.82 15.41 -1.62
C GLY A 19 -4.31 15.53 -1.97
N GLY A 20 -5.17 14.70 -1.36
CA GLY A 20 -6.61 14.67 -1.63
C GLY A 20 -7.00 14.05 -2.97
N ARG A 21 -6.07 13.44 -3.72
CA ARG A 21 -6.32 12.78 -5.00
C ARG A 21 -6.12 11.27 -4.89
N VAL A 22 -6.97 10.53 -5.59
CA VAL A 22 -6.85 9.08 -5.76
C VAL A 22 -5.63 8.77 -6.62
N GLN A 23 -4.74 7.93 -6.10
CA GLN A 23 -3.60 7.39 -6.85
C GLN A 23 -3.96 6.02 -7.44
N ALA A 24 -4.57 5.15 -6.63
CA ALA A 24 -5.09 3.86 -7.06
C ALA A 24 -6.23 3.42 -6.14
N ALA A 25 -7.15 2.62 -6.67
CA ALA A 25 -8.28 2.06 -5.92
C ALA A 25 -8.71 0.73 -6.53
N GLY A 26 -8.97 -0.28 -5.70
CA GLY A 26 -9.38 -1.59 -6.18
C GLY A 26 -9.14 -2.71 -5.17
N PRO A 27 -9.23 -3.98 -5.64
CA PRO A 27 -8.91 -5.15 -4.84
C PRO A 27 -7.51 -5.04 -4.24
N ILE A 28 -7.37 -5.36 -2.95
CA ILE A 28 -6.11 -5.16 -2.21
C ILE A 28 -4.95 -5.95 -2.81
N ASP A 29 -5.22 -7.15 -3.31
CA ASP A 29 -4.21 -8.05 -3.87
C ASP A 29 -3.65 -7.54 -5.21
N GLU A 30 -4.39 -6.69 -5.91
CA GLU A 30 -3.98 -6.08 -7.19
C GLU A 30 -3.48 -4.64 -7.00
N THR A 31 -3.98 -3.95 -5.98
CA THR A 31 -3.78 -2.50 -5.80
C THR A 31 -2.65 -2.19 -4.82
N MET A 32 -2.42 -3.02 -3.81
CA MET A 32 -1.34 -2.83 -2.83
C MET A 32 -0.02 -3.34 -3.41
N THR A 33 0.59 -2.51 -4.27
CA THR A 33 1.86 -2.78 -4.93
C THR A 33 2.92 -1.75 -4.52
N ALA A 34 4.20 -2.09 -4.69
CA ALA A 34 5.29 -1.15 -4.45
C ALA A 34 5.09 0.13 -5.28
N GLU A 35 4.89 0.00 -6.60
CA GLU A 35 4.68 1.13 -7.53
C GLU A 35 3.55 2.06 -7.09
N ASN A 36 2.41 1.51 -6.67
CA ASN A 36 1.29 2.31 -6.20
C ASN A 36 1.59 3.01 -4.86
N LEU A 37 2.38 2.39 -3.98
CA LEU A 37 2.89 3.06 -2.77
C LEU A 37 3.86 4.18 -3.12
N GLU A 38 4.72 4.03 -4.14
CA GLU A 38 5.61 5.10 -4.59
C GLU A 38 4.84 6.31 -5.09
N LEU A 39 3.73 6.11 -5.81
CA LEU A 39 2.84 7.20 -6.21
C LEU A 39 2.23 7.92 -5.00
N ALA A 40 1.79 7.15 -3.99
CA ALA A 40 1.13 7.67 -2.79
C ALA A 40 2.08 8.41 -1.82
N PHE A 41 3.32 7.94 -1.69
CA PHE A 41 4.30 8.44 -0.71
C PHE A 41 5.43 9.27 -1.33
N GLY A 42 5.67 9.14 -2.65
CA GLY A 42 6.67 9.91 -3.38
C GLY A 42 8.12 9.45 -3.20
N MET A 43 8.33 8.19 -2.80
CA MET A 43 9.64 7.58 -2.61
C MET A 43 9.57 6.07 -2.90
N PRO A 44 10.68 5.40 -3.24
CA PRO A 44 10.66 4.00 -3.59
C PRO A 44 10.47 3.08 -2.38
N PHE A 45 9.76 1.97 -2.59
CA PHE A 45 9.48 0.99 -1.54
C PHE A 45 9.79 -0.45 -1.95
N GLU A 46 10.21 -1.25 -0.99
CA GLU A 46 10.05 -2.69 -1.02
C GLU A 46 8.79 -3.07 -0.25
N LEU A 47 7.90 -3.81 -0.89
CA LEU A 47 6.67 -4.30 -0.29
C LEU A 47 6.72 -5.82 -0.18
N THR A 48 6.45 -6.33 1.02
CA THR A 48 6.33 -7.76 1.28
C THR A 48 4.99 -8.08 1.93
N ARG A 49 4.55 -9.32 1.76
CA ARG A 49 3.36 -9.85 2.43
C ARG A 49 3.65 -11.24 2.99
N HIS A 50 3.41 -11.41 4.28
CA HIS A 50 3.60 -12.69 4.97
C HIS A 50 2.38 -12.97 5.85
N GLU A 51 1.77 -14.16 5.70
CA GLU A 51 0.59 -14.58 6.47
C GLU A 51 -0.53 -13.51 6.53
N GLY A 52 -0.76 -12.84 5.40
CA GLY A 52 -1.79 -11.82 5.28
C GLY A 52 -1.44 -10.45 5.87
N ARG A 53 -0.22 -10.25 6.39
CA ARG A 53 0.30 -8.96 6.85
C ARG A 53 1.23 -8.32 5.84
N PHE A 54 1.05 -7.02 5.60
CA PHE A 54 1.93 -6.24 4.75
C PHE A 54 3.05 -5.60 5.55
N ALA A 55 4.23 -5.49 4.96
CA ALA A 55 5.33 -4.67 5.45
C ALA A 55 5.96 -3.91 4.28
N ALA A 56 6.21 -2.62 4.47
CA ALA A 56 6.82 -1.75 3.48
C ALA A 56 8.10 -1.12 4.04
N VAL A 57 9.19 -1.18 3.29
CA VAL A 57 10.47 -0.57 3.65
C VAL A 57 10.88 0.41 2.57
N ALA A 58 11.11 1.67 2.96
CA ALA A 58 11.63 2.69 2.06
C ALA A 58 13.02 2.30 1.54
N ARG A 59 13.23 2.44 0.23
CA ARG A 59 14.55 2.28 -0.39
C ARG A 59 15.25 3.63 -0.43
N ALA A 60 16.57 3.63 -0.18
CA ALA A 60 17.43 4.81 -0.23
C ALA A 60 17.83 5.16 -1.67
#